data_AF-A0A1V5PUF3-F1
#
_entry.id   AF-A0A1V5PUF3-F1
#
_cell.length_a   1.000
_cell.length_b   1.000
_cell.length_c   1.000
_cell.angle_alpha   90.00
_cell.angle_beta   90.00
_cell.angle_gamma   90.00
#
_symmetry.space_group_name_H-M   'P 1'
#
loop_
_entity.id
_entity.type
_entity.pdbx_description
1 polymer ?
#
loop_
_entity_poly.entity_id
_entity_poly.type
_entity_poly.pdbx_seq_one_letter_code
_entity_poly.pdbx_strand_id
1 'polypeptide(L)'
;MVQNIEPEMIKQVISPEVSELMKDYCIGVVDEGTGTRARPAGYRIGGKTGTAEYSGKGKVSYTVSFMGFAPADDPQIAIYVVIDRPNAASQEDGTRYACLICREILGQILPHLGVPKTELITEEERKDQNIPNTAVLHGSSSQEGGEEEETEGGDDIPVPGDEVKPEEETGEGDV
;
A
#
# COMPACT_ATOMS: atom_id res chain seq x y z
N MET A 1 33.24 -19.12 -14.88
CA MET A 1 32.52 -18.90 -16.15
C MET A 1 31.05 -18.84 -15.82
N VAL A 2 30.39 -17.71 -16.09
CA VAL A 2 28.92 -17.60 -15.97
C VAL A 2 28.32 -18.01 -17.30
N GLN A 3 27.20 -18.72 -17.30
CA GLN A 3 26.42 -19.07 -18.49
C GLN A 3 25.07 -18.37 -18.38
N ASN A 4 24.66 -17.65 -19.42
CA ASN A 4 23.29 -17.15 -19.50
C ASN A 4 22.39 -18.29 -20.00
N ILE A 5 21.20 -18.41 -19.44
CA ILE A 5 20.19 -19.40 -19.84
C ILE A 5 18.93 -18.62 -20.18
N GLU A 6 18.59 -18.57 -21.46
CA GLU A 6 17.38 -17.88 -21.93
C GLU A 6 16.12 -18.70 -21.58
N PRO A 7 15.00 -18.04 -21.21
CA PRO A 7 13.77 -18.73 -20.85
C PRO A 7 13.04 -19.30 -22.09
N GLU A 8 12.72 -20.59 -22.08
CA GLU A 8 11.94 -21.26 -23.14
C GLU A 8 10.45 -21.34 -22.77
N MET A 9 9.56 -20.90 -23.66
CA MET A 9 8.11 -20.98 -23.44
C MET A 9 7.58 -22.38 -23.75
N ILE A 10 7.47 -23.23 -22.72
CA ILE A 10 7.03 -24.63 -22.86
C ILE A 10 5.58 -24.74 -23.36
N LYS A 11 4.65 -23.98 -22.78
CA LYS A 11 3.21 -24.03 -23.13
C LYS A 11 2.42 -22.84 -22.58
N GLN A 12 1.53 -22.28 -23.39
CA GLN A 12 0.44 -21.42 -22.92
C GLN A 12 -0.73 -22.27 -22.37
N VAL A 13 -1.17 -21.97 -21.13
CA VAL A 13 -2.18 -22.77 -20.41
C VAL A 13 -3.59 -22.18 -20.50
N ILE A 14 -3.70 -20.85 -20.52
CA ILE A 14 -4.95 -20.08 -20.65
C ILE A 14 -4.80 -19.00 -21.73
N SER A 15 -5.91 -18.50 -22.27
CA SER A 15 -5.86 -17.40 -23.24
C SER A 15 -5.51 -16.06 -22.55
N PRO A 16 -5.02 -15.05 -23.29
CA PRO A 16 -4.61 -13.78 -22.69
C PRO A 16 -5.75 -13.07 -21.95
N GLU A 17 -6.96 -13.12 -22.51
CA GLU A 17 -8.16 -12.45 -21.99
C GLU A 17 -8.61 -13.07 -20.66
N VAL A 18 -8.49 -14.40 -20.52
CA VAL A 18 -8.74 -15.10 -19.25
C VAL A 18 -7.66 -14.79 -18.23
N SER A 19 -6.41 -14.61 -18.66
CA SER A 19 -5.31 -14.21 -17.76
C SER A 19 -5.48 -12.78 -17.25
N GLU A 20 -5.94 -11.86 -18.11
CA GLU A 20 -6.20 -10.46 -17.78
C GLU A 20 -7.34 -10.33 -16.77
N LEU A 21 -8.49 -10.98 -17.04
CA LEU A 21 -9.62 -11.04 -16.11
C LEU A 21 -9.24 -11.64 -14.74
N MET A 22 -8.33 -12.62 -14.72
CA MET A 22 -7.80 -13.19 -13.48
C MET A 22 -6.86 -12.24 -12.74
N LYS A 23 -6.14 -11.33 -13.43
CA LYS A 23 -5.41 -10.25 -12.76
C LYS A 23 -6.39 -9.31 -12.06
N ASP A 24 -7.42 -8.84 -12.76
CA ASP A 24 -8.42 -7.90 -12.21
C ASP A 24 -9.06 -8.42 -10.92
N TYR A 25 -9.46 -9.69 -10.89
CA TYR A 25 -10.00 -10.33 -9.68
C TYR A 25 -8.96 -10.43 -8.54
N CYS A 26 -7.68 -10.69 -8.85
CA CYS A 26 -6.61 -10.69 -7.84
C CYS A 26 -6.26 -9.29 -7.34
N ILE A 27 -6.44 -8.26 -8.17
CA ILE A 27 -6.25 -6.86 -7.81
C ILE A 27 -7.36 -6.41 -6.87
N GLY A 28 -8.64 -6.68 -7.18
CA GLY A 28 -9.77 -6.34 -6.29
C GLY A 28 -9.69 -6.98 -4.90
N VAL A 29 -9.07 -8.17 -4.77
CA VAL A 29 -8.79 -8.80 -3.47
C VAL A 29 -7.80 -8.00 -2.62
N VAL A 30 -6.92 -7.21 -3.23
CA VAL A 30 -5.98 -6.31 -2.56
C VAL A 30 -6.56 -4.90 -2.42
N ASP A 31 -7.25 -4.37 -3.42
CA ASP A 31 -7.81 -3.02 -3.37
C ASP A 31 -8.93 -2.90 -2.31
N GLU A 32 -9.85 -3.87 -2.23
CA GLU A 32 -11.02 -3.82 -1.33
C GLU A 32 -11.14 -5.05 -0.38
N GLY A 33 -10.36 -6.10 -0.62
CA GLY A 33 -10.56 -7.40 0.02
C GLY A 33 -9.61 -7.76 1.17
N THR A 34 -9.53 -9.06 1.46
CA THR A 34 -8.66 -9.63 2.52
C THR A 34 -7.15 -9.43 2.29
N GLY A 35 -6.73 -8.99 1.10
CA GLY A 35 -5.34 -8.78 0.71
C GLY A 35 -4.79 -7.37 1.00
N THR A 36 -5.63 -6.39 1.34
CA THR A 36 -5.30 -4.95 1.51
C THR A 36 -3.94 -4.65 2.15
N ARG A 37 -3.59 -5.34 3.25
CA ARG A 37 -2.35 -5.10 3.99
C ARG A 37 -1.07 -5.60 3.28
N ALA A 38 -1.18 -6.15 2.07
CA ALA A 38 -0.05 -6.57 1.24
C ALA A 38 0.47 -5.48 0.29
N ARG A 39 -0.30 -4.42 -0.02
CA ARG A 39 0.09 -3.40 -1.02
C ARG A 39 1.25 -2.51 -0.50
N PRO A 40 2.42 -2.50 -1.15
CA PRO A 40 3.51 -1.60 -0.80
C PRO A 40 3.28 -0.23 -1.46
N ALA A 41 3.59 0.86 -0.75
CA ALA A 41 3.20 2.20 -1.17
C ALA A 41 3.78 2.58 -2.55
N GLY A 42 2.91 3.02 -3.46
CA GLY A 42 3.27 3.42 -4.82
C GLY A 42 3.34 2.29 -5.83
N TYR A 43 3.00 1.05 -5.45
CA TYR A 43 2.88 -0.08 -6.38
C TYR A 43 1.51 -0.74 -6.26
N ARG A 44 0.78 -0.78 -7.37
CA ARG A 44 -0.42 -1.60 -7.50
C ARG A 44 0.00 -3.06 -7.62
N ILE A 45 -0.67 -3.96 -6.88
CA ILE A 45 -0.38 -5.40 -6.88
C ILE A 45 -1.66 -6.21 -6.95
N GLY A 46 -1.60 -7.42 -7.50
CA GLY A 46 -2.66 -8.41 -7.35
C GLY A 46 -2.23 -9.52 -6.41
N GLY A 47 -3.18 -10.18 -5.73
CA GLY A 47 -2.86 -11.35 -4.92
C GLY A 47 -4.05 -12.02 -4.24
N LYS A 48 -3.78 -13.13 -3.56
CA LYS A 48 -4.78 -13.92 -2.83
C LYS A 48 -4.21 -14.49 -1.53
N THR A 49 -4.99 -14.30 -0.47
CA THR A 49 -4.88 -14.95 0.84
C THR A 49 -5.22 -16.45 0.75
N GLY A 50 -4.41 -17.29 1.38
CA GLY A 50 -4.65 -18.73 1.52
C GLY A 50 -4.58 -19.16 2.98
N THR A 51 -5.43 -20.09 3.37
CA THR A 51 -5.39 -20.70 4.71
C THR A 51 -5.74 -22.18 4.60
N ALA A 52 -4.98 -23.02 5.30
CA ALA A 52 -5.23 -24.45 5.43
C ALA A 52 -5.31 -24.81 6.91
N GLU A 53 -6.32 -25.60 7.29
CA GLU A 53 -6.51 -26.07 8.66
C GLU A 53 -6.02 -27.51 8.82
N TYR A 54 -5.31 -27.76 9.92
CA TYR A 54 -4.85 -29.07 10.34
C TYR A 54 -5.60 -29.51 11.59
N SER A 55 -6.41 -30.56 11.43
CA SER A 55 -7.22 -31.16 12.48
C SER A 55 -6.60 -32.48 12.96
N GLY A 56 -5.73 -32.42 13.98
CA GLY A 56 -5.00 -33.58 14.47
C GLY A 56 -4.89 -33.64 15.99
N LYS A 57 -5.14 -34.82 16.57
CA LYS A 57 -4.96 -35.14 18.00
C LYS A 57 -5.58 -34.11 18.98
N GLY A 58 -6.75 -33.56 18.63
CA GLY A 58 -7.49 -32.63 19.50
C GLY A 58 -6.91 -31.20 19.57
N LYS A 59 -5.94 -30.85 18.73
CA LYS A 59 -5.52 -29.46 18.52
C LYS A 59 -5.81 -29.05 17.08
N VAL A 60 -6.56 -27.97 16.92
CA VAL A 60 -6.59 -27.23 15.64
C VAL A 60 -5.26 -26.51 15.49
N SER A 61 -4.72 -26.49 14.29
CA SER A 61 -3.56 -25.71 13.88
C SER A 61 -3.79 -25.23 12.45
N TYR A 62 -3.12 -24.16 12.03
CA TYR A 62 -3.35 -23.58 10.71
C TYR A 62 -2.04 -23.15 10.05
N THR A 63 -2.00 -23.28 8.73
CA THR A 63 -0.96 -22.75 7.85
C THR A 63 -1.60 -21.62 7.05
N VAL A 64 -0.99 -20.44 7.04
CA VAL A 64 -1.47 -19.25 6.33
C VAL A 64 -0.51 -18.88 5.21
N SER A 65 -1.01 -18.30 4.14
CA SER A 65 -0.20 -17.89 3.01
C SER A 65 -0.78 -16.67 2.29
N PHE A 66 0.09 -16.02 1.53
CA PHE A 66 -0.29 -14.99 0.57
C PHE A 66 0.50 -15.22 -0.71
N MET A 67 -0.18 -15.35 -1.84
CA MET A 67 0.42 -15.29 -3.17
C MET A 67 0.10 -13.92 -3.77
N GLY A 68 1.09 -13.23 -4.33
CA GLY A 68 0.87 -11.96 -5.01
C GLY A 68 1.85 -11.73 -6.15
N PHE A 69 1.52 -10.79 -7.03
CA PHE A 69 2.32 -10.39 -8.17
C PHE A 69 2.36 -8.86 -8.31
N ALA A 70 3.47 -8.34 -8.81
CA ALA A 70 3.71 -6.91 -8.91
C ALA A 70 4.62 -6.55 -10.11
N PRO A 71 4.42 -5.38 -10.74
CA PRO A 71 3.21 -4.55 -10.67
C PRO A 71 1.95 -5.27 -11.15
N ALA A 72 0.77 -4.69 -10.91
CA ALA A 72 -0.51 -5.27 -11.33
C ALA A 72 -0.69 -5.28 -12.86
N ASP A 73 -0.28 -4.19 -13.51
CA ASP A 73 -0.56 -3.95 -14.92
C ASP A 73 0.41 -4.73 -15.82
N ASP A 74 1.71 -4.73 -15.49
CA ASP A 74 2.79 -5.48 -16.17
C ASP A 74 3.62 -6.30 -15.16
N PRO A 75 3.17 -7.52 -14.76
CA PRO A 75 3.77 -8.26 -13.65
C PRO A 75 5.20 -8.76 -13.90
N GLN A 76 6.17 -8.11 -13.24
CA GLN A 76 7.60 -8.48 -13.29
C GLN A 76 8.00 -9.55 -12.29
N ILE A 77 7.27 -9.68 -11.17
CA ILE A 77 7.58 -10.65 -10.12
C ILE A 77 6.32 -11.24 -9.47
N ALA A 78 6.41 -12.51 -9.07
CA ALA A 78 5.43 -13.19 -8.24
C ALA A 78 6.10 -13.71 -6.97
N ILE A 79 5.41 -13.58 -5.83
CA ILE A 79 5.86 -14.01 -4.50
C ILE A 79 4.81 -14.93 -3.88
N TYR A 80 5.27 -15.97 -3.18
CA TYR A 80 4.44 -16.81 -2.34
C TYR A 80 5.03 -16.88 -0.92
N VAL A 81 4.36 -16.24 0.04
CA VAL A 81 4.70 -16.30 1.47
C VAL A 81 3.86 -17.39 2.12
N VAL A 82 4.48 -18.27 2.91
CA VAL A 82 3.79 -19.30 3.71
C VAL A 82 4.31 -19.26 5.15
N ILE A 83 3.40 -19.25 6.11
CA ILE A 83 3.71 -19.36 7.54
C ILE A 83 2.97 -20.58 8.09
N ASP A 84 3.72 -21.63 8.41
CA ASP A 84 3.19 -22.79 9.11
C ASP A 84 3.09 -22.50 10.62
N ARG A 85 1.91 -22.75 11.21
CA ARG A 85 1.61 -22.57 12.64
C ARG A 85 2.09 -21.22 13.19
N PRO A 86 1.62 -20.09 12.63
CA PRO A 86 2.00 -18.76 13.10
C PRO A 86 1.64 -18.58 14.58
N ASN A 87 2.51 -17.93 15.34
CA ASN A 87 2.23 -17.55 16.73
C ASN A 87 1.33 -16.31 16.76
N ALA A 88 0.04 -16.51 16.45
CA ALA A 88 -0.96 -15.47 16.29
C ALA A 88 -2.18 -15.73 17.19
N ALA A 89 -2.82 -14.65 17.66
CA ALA A 89 -4.04 -14.74 18.47
C ALA A 89 -5.25 -15.27 17.67
N SER A 90 -5.27 -15.02 16.36
CA SER A 90 -6.31 -15.50 15.44
C SER A 90 -5.74 -15.93 14.09
N GLN A 91 -6.55 -16.68 13.34
CA GLN A 91 -6.28 -17.06 11.95
C GLN A 91 -6.16 -15.81 11.03
N GLU A 92 -6.90 -14.75 11.32
CA GLU A 92 -6.80 -13.47 10.60
C GLU A 92 -5.46 -12.76 10.89
N ASP A 93 -5.04 -12.67 12.16
CA ASP A 93 -3.75 -12.09 12.54
C ASP A 93 -2.58 -12.84 11.87
N GLY A 94 -2.65 -14.17 11.82
CA GLY A 94 -1.69 -15.00 11.08
C GLY A 94 -1.67 -14.66 9.59
N THR A 95 -2.84 -14.56 8.97
CA THR A 95 -2.97 -14.19 7.53
C THR A 95 -2.41 -12.79 7.28
N ARG A 96 -2.67 -11.83 8.19
CA ARG A 96 -2.09 -10.48 8.15
C ARG A 96 -0.56 -10.50 8.17
N TYR A 97 0.07 -11.39 8.92
CA TYR A 97 1.54 -11.52 8.91
C TYR A 97 2.07 -11.96 7.53
N ALA A 98 1.39 -12.88 6.83
CA ALA A 98 1.79 -13.28 5.48
C ALA A 98 1.68 -12.11 4.48
N CYS A 99 0.61 -11.31 4.56
CA CYS A 99 0.45 -10.10 3.76
C CYS A 99 1.55 -9.05 4.05
N LEU A 100 1.84 -8.78 5.33
CA LEU A 100 2.85 -7.78 5.72
C LEU A 100 4.28 -8.20 5.32
N ILE A 101 4.62 -9.50 5.40
CA ILE A 101 5.90 -10.01 4.91
C ILE A 101 6.00 -9.85 3.39
N CYS A 102 4.92 -10.13 2.65
CA CYS A 102 4.90 -9.90 1.20
C CYS A 102 5.10 -8.42 0.85
N ARG A 103 4.40 -7.51 1.56
CA ARG A 103 4.53 -6.05 1.42
C ARG A 103 5.97 -5.59 1.58
N GLU A 104 6.62 -6.03 2.65
CA GLU A 104 8.00 -5.64 2.99
C GLU A 104 8.99 -6.11 1.92
N ILE A 105 8.88 -7.37 1.49
CA ILE A 105 9.75 -7.93 0.44
C ILE A 105 9.54 -7.18 -0.89
N LEU A 106 8.29 -6.97 -1.32
CA LEU A 106 7.98 -6.23 -2.55
C LEU A 106 8.50 -4.78 -2.50
N GLY A 107 8.29 -4.09 -1.38
CA GLY A 107 8.74 -2.70 -1.18
C GLY A 107 10.26 -2.53 -1.27
N GLN A 108 11.04 -3.56 -0.95
CA GLN A 108 12.50 -3.55 -1.09
C GLN A 108 12.98 -4.01 -2.48
N ILE A 109 12.39 -5.07 -3.05
CA ILE A 109 12.91 -5.65 -4.31
C ILE A 109 12.45 -4.89 -5.56
N LEU A 110 11.25 -4.30 -5.59
CA LEU A 110 10.77 -3.59 -6.79
C LEU A 110 11.67 -2.39 -7.13
N PRO A 111 12.07 -1.51 -6.18
CA PRO A 111 13.09 -0.49 -6.45
C PRO A 111 14.47 -1.07 -6.81
N HIS A 112 14.88 -2.19 -6.20
CA HIS A 112 16.16 -2.83 -6.48
C HIS A 112 16.25 -3.42 -7.91
N LEU A 113 15.13 -3.91 -8.43
CA LEU A 113 14.97 -4.36 -9.81
C LEU A 113 14.73 -3.21 -10.81
N GLY A 114 14.71 -1.95 -10.34
CA GLY A 114 14.46 -0.77 -11.18
C GLY A 114 13.01 -0.61 -11.64
N VAL A 115 12.06 -1.33 -11.03
CA VAL A 115 10.64 -1.28 -11.41
C VAL A 115 10.02 0.05 -10.96
N PRO A 116 9.47 0.87 -11.86
CA PRO A 116 8.88 2.15 -11.51
C PRO A 116 7.61 1.99 -10.69
N LYS A 117 7.35 2.96 -9.82
CA LYS A 117 6.08 3.08 -9.07
C LYS A 117 4.93 3.33 -10.04
N THR A 118 3.83 2.60 -9.88
CA THR A 118 2.61 2.72 -10.69
C THR A 118 1.56 3.63 -10.05
N GLU A 119 1.70 3.93 -8.76
CA GLU A 119 0.76 4.74 -7.98
C GLU A 119 1.46 5.91 -7.29
N LEU A 120 0.70 6.96 -6.98
CA LEU A 120 1.16 8.02 -6.08
C LEU A 120 1.17 7.49 -4.63
N ILE A 121 2.13 7.95 -3.83
CA ILE A 121 2.20 7.65 -2.40
C ILE A 121 1.49 8.75 -1.62
N THR A 122 0.48 8.38 -0.83
CA THR A 122 -0.18 9.28 0.11
C THR A 122 0.64 9.50 1.38
N GLU A 123 0.41 10.62 2.07
CA GLU A 123 1.04 10.91 3.37
C GLU A 123 0.60 9.96 4.50
N GLU A 124 -0.46 9.18 4.31
CA GLU A 124 -0.89 8.14 5.27
C GLU A 124 -0.08 6.87 5.06
N GLU A 125 -0.04 6.33 3.84
CA GLU A 125 0.81 5.18 3.48
C GLU A 125 2.28 5.42 3.81
N ARG A 126 2.77 6.65 3.62
CA ARG A 126 4.15 7.02 3.91
C ARG A 126 4.49 6.89 5.40
N LYS A 127 3.53 7.16 6.30
CA LYS A 127 3.68 6.99 7.75
C LYS A 127 3.51 5.53 8.15
N ASP A 128 2.46 4.87 7.66
CA ASP A 128 2.11 3.47 7.95
C ASP A 128 3.13 2.44 7.43
N GLN A 129 3.94 2.84 6.45
CA GLN A 129 5.04 2.05 5.90
C GLN A 129 6.42 2.63 6.26
N ASN A 130 6.47 3.63 7.16
CA ASN A 130 7.69 4.27 7.68
C ASN A 130 8.70 4.68 6.58
N ILE A 131 8.20 5.26 5.49
CA ILE A 131 8.98 5.59 4.30
C ILE A 131 9.66 6.96 4.50
N PRO A 132 11.01 7.04 4.44
CA PRO A 132 11.73 8.28 4.72
C PRO A 132 11.45 9.38 3.71
N ASN A 133 11.64 10.64 4.12
CA ASN A 133 11.43 11.83 3.28
C ASN A 133 12.57 12.06 2.25
N THR A 134 13.11 11.00 1.65
CA THR A 134 14.14 11.07 0.62
C THR A 134 13.48 11.26 -0.75
N ALA A 135 13.43 12.49 -1.23
CA ALA A 135 13.00 12.81 -2.58
C ALA A 135 14.02 12.25 -3.60
N VAL A 136 13.67 11.14 -4.26
CA VAL A 136 14.44 10.57 -5.38
C VAL A 136 13.78 10.98 -6.70
N LEU A 137 13.82 12.28 -6.99
CA LEU A 137 13.52 12.80 -8.32
C LEU A 137 14.82 12.78 -9.15
N HIS A 138 15.00 11.74 -9.96
CA HIS A 138 16.12 11.65 -10.88
C HIS A 138 15.73 12.24 -12.25
N GLY A 139 16.23 13.45 -12.52
CA GLY A 139 15.86 14.26 -13.69
C GLY A 139 14.63 15.15 -13.41
N SER A 140 14.65 16.46 -13.68
CA SER A 140 15.50 17.22 -14.61
C SER A 140 16.07 18.52 -14.01
N SER A 141 17.08 19.08 -14.67
CA SER A 141 17.72 20.35 -14.33
C SER A 141 17.13 21.53 -15.11
N SER A 142 16.85 22.63 -14.42
CA SER A 142 16.84 24.00 -14.96
C SER A 142 17.41 24.97 -13.92
N GLN A 143 18.20 25.94 -14.34
CA GLN A 143 18.68 27.06 -13.52
C GLN A 143 17.84 28.33 -13.79
N GLU A 144 18.26 29.45 -13.17
CA GLU A 144 17.78 30.83 -13.34
C GLU A 144 16.48 31.17 -12.58
N GLY A 145 16.38 32.32 -11.90
CA GLY A 145 17.39 33.36 -11.64
C GLY A 145 16.79 34.68 -11.13
N GLY A 146 17.55 35.47 -10.37
CA GLY A 146 17.11 36.73 -9.72
C GLY A 146 16.41 36.47 -8.38
N GLU A 147 16.86 36.96 -7.22
CA GLU A 147 17.26 38.32 -6.76
C GLU A 147 16.14 39.04 -5.99
N GLU A 148 16.54 39.91 -5.07
CA GLU A 148 15.78 40.35 -3.89
C GLU A 148 15.19 41.76 -4.10
N GLU A 149 14.06 42.07 -3.46
CA GLU A 149 13.76 43.46 -3.09
C GLU A 149 12.87 43.53 -1.82
N GLU A 150 13.40 44.12 -0.75
CA GLU A 150 12.65 44.49 0.46
C GLU A 150 12.12 45.93 0.32
N THR A 151 10.92 46.21 0.84
CA THR A 151 10.50 47.59 1.17
C THR A 151 9.68 47.61 2.47
N GLU A 152 9.93 48.63 3.31
CA GLU A 152 9.33 48.77 4.65
C GLU A 152 8.09 49.70 4.67
N GLY A 153 7.28 49.56 5.72
CA GLY A 153 6.24 50.52 6.12
C GLY A 153 4.82 50.22 5.63
N GLY A 154 3.75 50.58 6.35
CA GLY A 154 3.72 51.20 7.68
C GLY A 154 2.31 51.65 8.09
N ASP A 155 2.09 51.77 9.40
CA ASP A 155 1.00 52.42 10.13
C ASP A 155 -0.45 51.86 10.17
N ASP A 156 -1.04 52.17 11.33
CA ASP A 156 -2.44 52.23 11.79
C ASP A 156 -3.37 50.99 11.91
N ILE A 157 -3.80 50.78 13.17
CA ILE A 157 -4.92 49.95 13.61
C ILE A 157 -5.91 50.89 14.36
N PRO A 158 -7.22 50.78 14.12
CA PRO A 158 -8.20 51.06 15.17
C PRO A 158 -9.17 49.89 15.40
N VAL A 159 -9.43 49.58 16.69
CA VAL A 159 -10.37 48.55 17.15
C VAL A 159 -11.51 49.21 17.95
N PRO A 160 -12.75 48.75 17.79
CA PRO A 160 -13.67 48.49 18.91
C PRO A 160 -14.15 47.01 18.88
N GLY A 161 -14.58 46.34 19.96
CA GLY A 161 -15.28 46.83 21.16
C GLY A 161 -16.80 46.76 20.92
N ASP A 162 -17.63 46.03 21.67
CA ASP A 162 -17.43 45.33 22.96
C ASP A 162 -18.42 44.13 23.15
N GLU A 163 -18.12 43.27 24.14
CA GLU A 163 -18.99 42.64 25.18
C GLU A 163 -20.55 42.69 25.10
N VAL A 164 -21.41 41.73 25.57
CA VAL A 164 -21.33 40.45 26.36
C VAL A 164 -22.49 39.46 25.99
N LYS A 165 -22.42 38.19 26.45
CA LYS A 165 -23.51 37.18 26.69
C LYS A 165 -24.51 37.58 27.83
N PRO A 166 -25.64 36.89 28.18
CA PRO A 166 -26.05 35.44 28.07
C PRO A 166 -27.40 35.20 27.33
N GLU A 167 -27.89 34.00 26.94
CA GLU A 167 -28.43 32.80 27.67
C GLU A 167 -29.60 33.06 28.67
N GLU A 168 -30.69 32.26 28.79
CA GLU A 168 -31.13 31.02 28.08
C GLU A 168 -32.55 31.16 27.41
N GLU A 169 -33.71 30.49 27.65
CA GLU A 169 -34.21 29.44 28.58
C GLU A 169 -35.59 28.83 28.10
N THR A 170 -35.90 27.54 28.36
CA THR A 170 -37.23 26.82 28.22
C THR A 170 -37.90 26.52 26.84
N GLY A 171 -38.70 25.43 26.78
CA GLY A 171 -39.74 25.19 25.74
C GLY A 171 -40.14 23.71 25.48
N GLU A 172 -41.22 23.21 26.11
CA GLU A 172 -41.81 21.87 25.84
C GLU A 172 -42.81 21.86 24.66
N GLY A 173 -43.12 20.66 24.11
CA GLY A 173 -44.23 20.47 23.17
C GLY A 173 -44.36 19.06 22.56
N ASP A 174 -45.29 18.25 23.07
CA ASP A 174 -45.73 16.98 22.46
C ASP A 174 -46.47 17.21 21.12
N VAL A 175 -46.30 16.29 20.15
CA VAL A 175 -47.32 15.27 19.75
C VAL A 175 -46.63 14.02 19.20
#